data_AF-A0A7R9WIJ5-F1
#
_entry.id   AF-A0A7R9WIJ5-F1
#
_cell.length_a   1.000
_cell.length_b   1.000
_cell.length_c   1.000
_cell.angle_alpha   90.00
_cell.angle_beta   90.00
_cell.angle_gamma   90.00
#
_symmetry.space_group_name_H-M   'P 1'
#
loop_
_entity.id
_entity.type
_entity.pdbx_description
1 polymer ?
#
loop_
_entity_poly.entity_id
_entity_poly.type
_entity_poly.pdbx_seq_one_letter_code
_entity_poly.pdbx_strand_id
1 'polypeptide(L)'
;PVDELFEAPLIYTNFVTTTDGSYLPVPSMEKLKMVLDGKLNEYNENNAMMDLVLFEQAILHITRINRIIQNPGGNAMLIGVGGSGKQSLCRLAAFISDYEVKQLTVTSSFKVEDLKEEL
;
A
#
# COMPACT_ATOMS: atom_id res chain seq x y z
N PRO A 1 17.98 -0.84 -23.20
CA PRO A 1 17.89 -2.15 -23.88
C PRO A 1 16.86 -3.05 -23.21
N VAL A 2 16.34 -4.09 -23.88
CA VAL A 2 15.32 -4.99 -23.27
C VAL A 2 15.83 -5.61 -21.96
N ASP A 3 17.14 -5.83 -21.86
CA ASP A 3 17.78 -6.40 -20.67
C ASP A 3 17.70 -5.50 -19.43
N GLU A 4 17.79 -4.16 -19.58
CA GLU A 4 17.64 -3.20 -18.48
C GLU A 4 16.22 -3.20 -17.88
N LEU A 5 15.20 -3.57 -18.68
CA LEU A 5 13.80 -3.64 -18.20
C LEU A 5 13.53 -4.81 -17.25
N PHE A 6 14.45 -5.78 -17.19
CA PHE A 6 14.30 -6.98 -16.36
C PHE A 6 15.33 -7.06 -15.22
N GLU A 7 16.16 -6.02 -15.04
CA GLU A 7 17.10 -5.96 -13.93
C GLU A 7 16.38 -5.73 -12.59
N ALA A 8 16.67 -6.57 -11.61
CA ALA A 8 16.08 -6.47 -10.29
C ALA A 8 16.80 -5.39 -9.44
N PRO A 9 16.08 -4.66 -8.57
CA PRO A 9 14.66 -4.81 -8.28
C PRO A 9 13.75 -4.04 -9.26
N LEU A 10 12.73 -4.73 -9.79
CA LEU A 10 11.72 -4.16 -10.68
C LEU A 10 10.67 -3.37 -9.90
N ILE A 11 10.94 -2.09 -9.67
CA ILE A 11 10.08 -1.20 -8.89
C ILE A 11 9.47 -0.14 -9.79
N TYR A 12 8.16 -0.21 -9.91
CA TYR A 12 7.35 0.68 -10.71
C TYR A 12 6.20 1.21 -9.86
N THR A 13 5.92 2.50 -9.98
CA THR A 13 4.86 3.18 -9.24
C THR A 13 4.23 4.25 -10.14
N ASN A 14 3.04 4.72 -9.75
CA ASN A 14 2.37 5.85 -10.39
C ASN A 14 2.36 7.12 -9.54
N PHE A 15 3.09 7.13 -8.42
CA PHE A 15 3.05 8.21 -7.42
C PHE A 15 4.43 8.83 -7.10
N VAL A 16 5.52 8.36 -7.74
CA VAL A 16 6.89 8.86 -7.48
C VAL A 16 7.47 9.66 -8.64
N THR A 17 7.30 9.16 -9.87
CA THR A 17 7.99 9.71 -11.04
C THR A 17 7.16 10.77 -11.75
N THR A 18 5.83 10.64 -11.74
CA THR A 18 4.92 11.56 -12.42
C THR A 18 3.72 11.90 -11.56
N THR A 19 3.06 13.01 -11.91
CA THR A 19 1.84 13.50 -11.26
C THR A 19 0.57 13.16 -12.05
N ASP A 20 0.73 12.57 -13.24
CA ASP A 20 -0.35 12.21 -14.17
C ASP A 20 -0.90 10.79 -13.92
N GLY A 21 -0.33 10.05 -12.97
CA GLY A 21 -0.70 8.66 -12.68
C GLY A 21 -0.09 7.63 -13.64
N SER A 22 0.87 8.02 -14.49
CA SER A 22 1.60 7.07 -15.34
C SER A 22 2.42 6.08 -14.52
N TYR A 23 2.23 4.77 -14.77
CA TYR A 23 2.97 3.71 -14.09
C TYR A 23 4.38 3.55 -14.68
N LEU A 24 5.40 4.03 -13.97
CA LEU A 24 6.77 4.19 -14.47
C LEU A 24 7.82 3.65 -13.49
N PRO A 25 9.03 3.32 -13.98
CA PRO A 25 10.11 2.87 -13.10
C PRO A 25 10.50 3.97 -12.12
N VAL A 26 10.87 3.53 -10.91
CA VAL A 26 11.37 4.42 -9.86
C VAL A 26 12.86 4.72 -10.11
N PRO A 27 13.30 6.00 -10.08
CA PRO A 27 14.69 6.37 -10.39
C PRO A 27 15.69 6.01 -9.29
N SER A 28 15.27 6.00 -8.02
CA SER A 28 16.11 5.57 -6.90
C SER A 28 15.27 5.14 -5.69
N MET A 29 15.81 4.21 -4.91
CA MET A 29 15.20 3.78 -3.63
C MET A 29 15.09 4.92 -2.63
N GLU A 30 16.05 5.84 -2.61
CA GLU A 30 16.02 7.02 -1.74
C GLU A 30 14.83 7.94 -2.07
N LYS A 31 14.57 8.19 -3.36
CA LYS A 31 13.43 9.01 -3.79
C LYS A 31 12.11 8.32 -3.41
N LEU A 32 12.00 7.02 -3.63
CA LEU A 32 10.82 6.25 -3.23
C LEU A 32 10.58 6.31 -1.73
N LYS A 33 11.63 6.14 -0.92
CA LYS A 33 11.54 6.25 0.53
C LYS A 33 11.06 7.64 0.95
N MET A 34 11.67 8.69 0.43
CA MET A 34 11.28 10.08 0.74
C MET A 34 9.80 10.36 0.44
N VAL A 35 9.31 9.89 -0.71
CA VAL A 35 7.89 10.05 -1.07
C VAL A 35 6.97 9.26 -0.14
N LEU A 36 7.33 8.01 0.19
CA LEU A 36 6.52 7.18 1.09
C LEU A 36 6.53 7.69 2.53
N ASP A 37 7.65 8.20 3.03
CA ASP A 37 7.74 8.86 4.34
C ASP A 37 6.84 10.10 4.37
N GLY A 38 6.83 10.90 3.29
CA GLY A 38 5.89 12.02 3.12
C GLY A 38 4.43 11.58 3.17
N LYS A 39 4.07 10.52 2.42
CA LYS A 39 2.71 9.95 2.41
C LYS A 39 2.29 9.39 3.76
N LEU A 40 3.21 8.80 4.51
CA LEU A 40 2.95 8.33 5.87
C LEU A 40 2.68 9.50 6.83
N ASN A 41 3.43 10.60 6.70
CA ASN A 41 3.18 11.81 7.49
C ASN A 41 1.81 12.41 7.16
N GLU A 42 1.48 12.57 5.87
CA GLU A 42 0.16 13.04 5.41
C GLU A 42 -0.98 12.16 5.96
N TYR A 43 -0.80 10.83 5.97
CA TYR A 43 -1.75 9.92 6.56
C TYR A 43 -1.94 10.19 8.06
N ASN A 44 -0.83 10.31 8.80
CA ASN A 44 -0.83 10.48 10.26
C ASN A 44 -1.39 11.84 10.72
N GLU A 45 -1.37 12.86 9.86
CA GLU A 45 -2.00 14.16 10.13
C GLU A 45 -3.53 14.07 10.09
N ASN A 46 -4.08 13.23 9.23
CA ASN A 46 -5.51 13.15 8.96
C ASN A 46 -6.20 11.93 9.58
N ASN A 47 -5.44 10.95 10.06
CA ASN A 47 -5.92 9.66 10.54
C ASN A 47 -5.26 9.26 11.86
N ALA A 48 -5.70 8.15 12.44
CA ALA A 48 -5.02 7.55 13.58
C ALA A 48 -3.56 7.21 13.22
N MET A 49 -2.63 7.71 14.03
CA MET A 49 -1.19 7.58 13.79
C MET A 49 -0.75 6.12 13.64
N MET A 50 -0.03 5.83 12.57
CA MET A 50 0.69 4.58 12.34
C MET A 50 2.18 4.77 12.60
N ASP A 51 2.70 4.15 13.66
CA ASP A 51 4.13 4.10 13.98
C ASP A 51 4.85 3.06 13.07
N LEU A 52 4.88 3.37 11.77
CA LEU A 52 5.48 2.53 10.74
C LEU A 52 6.92 2.97 10.47
N VAL A 53 7.86 2.03 10.61
CA VAL A 53 9.25 2.24 10.15
C VAL A 53 9.37 1.73 8.71
N LEU A 54 9.62 2.62 7.75
CA LEU A 54 9.77 2.28 6.34
C LEU A 54 11.21 1.86 5.99
N PHE A 55 11.53 0.61 6.31
CA PHE A 55 12.71 -0.07 5.78
C PHE A 55 12.46 -0.62 4.37
N GLU A 56 13.52 -1.02 3.68
CA GLU A 56 13.47 -1.41 2.26
C GLU A 56 12.38 -2.44 1.94
N GLN A 57 12.26 -3.51 2.73
CA GLN A 57 11.22 -4.50 2.47
C GLN A 57 9.81 -3.94 2.68
N ALA A 58 9.57 -3.10 3.69
CA ALA A 58 8.26 -2.47 3.89
C ALA A 58 7.87 -1.61 2.67
N ILE A 59 8.81 -0.84 2.14
CA ILE A 59 8.67 -0.05 0.91
C ILE A 59 8.30 -0.94 -0.28
N LEU A 60 9.02 -2.06 -0.46
CA LEU A 60 8.72 -3.03 -1.52
C LEU A 60 7.33 -3.67 -1.35
N HIS A 61 6.87 -3.92 -0.13
CA HIS A 61 5.53 -4.45 0.10
C HIS A 61 4.45 -3.41 -0.22
N ILE A 62 4.63 -2.15 0.17
CA ILE A 62 3.68 -1.08 -0.15
C ILE A 62 3.54 -0.91 -1.66
N THR A 63 4.66 -0.85 -2.40
CA THR A 63 4.64 -0.71 -3.87
C THR A 63 3.95 -1.89 -4.55
N ARG A 64 4.17 -3.13 -4.07
CA ARG A 64 3.47 -4.32 -4.57
C ARG A 64 1.97 -4.29 -4.28
N ILE A 65 1.58 -3.92 -3.06
CA ILE A 65 0.16 -3.81 -2.68
C ILE A 65 -0.53 -2.77 -3.54
N ASN A 66 0.06 -1.58 -3.64
CA ASN A 66 -0.46 -0.46 -4.43
C ASN A 66 -0.67 -0.86 -5.90
N ARG A 67 0.31 -1.54 -6.50
CA ARG A 67 0.19 -2.10 -7.86
C ARG A 67 -0.98 -3.09 -7.98
N ILE A 68 -1.15 -4.00 -7.02
CA ILE A 68 -2.22 -5.01 -7.09
C ILE A 68 -3.58 -4.35 -6.99
N ILE A 69 -3.79 -3.44 -6.04
CA ILE A 69 -5.12 -2.83 -5.80
C ILE A 69 -5.55 -1.84 -6.88
N GLN A 70 -4.60 -1.21 -7.59
CA GLN A 70 -4.92 -0.32 -8.71
C GLN A 70 -5.35 -1.08 -9.98
N ASN A 71 -5.05 -2.38 -10.07
CA ASN A 71 -5.56 -3.18 -11.17
C ASN A 71 -7.06 -3.44 -10.98
N PRO A 72 -7.89 -3.25 -12.02
CA PRO A 72 -9.31 -3.61 -11.95
C PRO A 72 -9.51 -5.07 -11.53
N GLY A 73 -10.29 -5.30 -10.47
CA GLY A 73 -10.49 -6.64 -9.89
C GLY A 73 -9.27 -7.21 -9.15
N GLY A 74 -8.30 -6.37 -8.82
CA GLY A 74 -7.09 -6.74 -8.09
C GLY A 74 -7.39 -7.18 -6.65
N ASN A 75 -6.86 -8.34 -6.28
CA ASN A 75 -7.00 -8.91 -4.94
C ASN A 75 -5.63 -9.29 -4.40
N ALA A 76 -5.25 -8.75 -3.23
CA ALA A 76 -3.98 -9.04 -2.58
C ALA A 76 -4.18 -9.92 -1.34
N MET A 77 -3.62 -11.13 -1.35
CA MET A 77 -3.54 -11.98 -0.15
C MET A 77 -2.19 -11.75 0.53
N LEU A 78 -2.20 -11.15 1.72
CA LEU A 78 -0.99 -10.84 2.48
C LEU A 78 -0.67 -11.94 3.50
N ILE A 79 0.39 -12.71 3.23
CA ILE A 79 0.82 -13.82 4.07
C ILE A 79 2.04 -13.40 4.89
N GLY A 80 2.06 -13.77 6.17
CA GLY A 80 3.21 -13.55 7.05
C GLY A 80 2.82 -13.66 8.52
N VAL A 81 3.81 -13.67 9.41
CA VAL A 81 3.60 -13.78 10.86
C VAL A 81 2.84 -12.59 11.45
N GLY A 82 2.19 -12.79 12.61
CA GLY A 82 1.54 -11.70 13.34
C GLY A 82 2.51 -10.57 13.69
N GLY A 83 2.03 -9.32 13.72
CA GLY A 83 2.87 -8.15 14.03
C GLY A 83 3.75 -7.64 12.89
N SER A 84 3.78 -8.29 11.71
CA SER A 84 4.60 -7.87 10.57
C SER A 84 4.11 -6.61 9.83
N GLY A 85 3.15 -5.87 10.38
CA GLY A 85 2.63 -4.62 9.81
C GLY A 85 1.71 -4.74 8.59
N LYS A 86 1.31 -5.95 8.15
CA LYS A 86 0.49 -6.17 6.93
C LYS A 86 -0.71 -5.23 6.80
N GLN A 87 -1.44 -5.04 7.89
CA GLN A 87 -2.63 -4.18 7.93
C GLN A 87 -2.27 -2.70 7.74
N SER A 88 -1.25 -2.21 8.45
CA SER A 88 -0.79 -0.83 8.34
C SER A 88 -0.17 -0.53 6.97
N LEU A 89 0.61 -1.47 6.40
CA LEU A 89 1.15 -1.35 5.05
C LEU A 89 0.03 -1.32 4.00
N CYS A 90 -1.01 -2.14 4.17
CA CYS A 90 -2.18 -2.13 3.29
C CYS A 90 -2.95 -0.81 3.35
N ARG A 91 -3.14 -0.25 4.56
CA ARG A 91 -3.79 1.06 4.73
C ARG A 91 -3.01 2.19 4.07
N LEU A 92 -1.68 2.21 4.25
CA LEU A 92 -0.84 3.22 3.59
C LEU A 92 -0.89 3.08 2.07
N ALA A 93 -0.85 1.85 1.53
CA ALA A 93 -0.96 1.62 0.10
C ALA A 93 -2.32 2.05 -0.49
N ALA A 94 -3.41 1.83 0.25
CA ALA A 94 -4.76 2.27 -0.11
C ALA A 94 -4.88 3.80 -0.06
N PHE A 95 -4.33 4.44 0.98
CA PHE A 95 -4.27 5.89 1.11
C PHE A 95 -3.54 6.54 -0.07
N ILE A 96 -2.41 5.97 -0.51
CA ILE A 96 -1.67 6.47 -1.69
C ILE A 96 -2.51 6.42 -2.98
N SER A 97 -3.45 5.48 -3.07
CA SER A 97 -4.38 5.35 -4.20
C SER A 97 -5.71 6.07 -3.98
N ASP A 98 -5.85 6.87 -2.91
CA ASP A 98 -7.10 7.52 -2.51
C ASP A 98 -8.28 6.54 -2.33
N TYR A 99 -7.99 5.31 -1.91
CA TYR A 99 -9.00 4.29 -1.63
C TYR A 99 -9.41 4.29 -0.16
N GLU A 100 -10.73 4.30 0.07
CA GLU A 100 -11.29 4.11 1.40
C GLU A 100 -11.08 2.67 1.88
N VAL A 101 -10.59 2.52 3.11
CA VAL A 101 -10.40 1.21 3.73
C VAL A 101 -11.56 0.91 4.66
N LYS A 102 -12.43 -0.01 4.25
CA LYS A 102 -13.46 -0.57 5.13
C LYS A 102 -12.90 -1.76 5.91
N GLN A 103 -12.95 -1.67 7.24
CA GLN A 103 -12.58 -2.78 8.12
C GLN A 103 -13.77 -3.15 9.00
N LEU A 104 -14.24 -4.38 8.85
CA LEU A 104 -15.31 -4.92 9.67
C LEU A 104 -14.82 -5.19 11.10
N THR A 105 -15.57 -4.69 12.08
CA THR A 105 -15.30 -4.95 13.51
C THR A 105 -16.07 -6.19 13.94
N VAL A 106 -15.42 -7.34 13.88
CA VAL A 106 -16.03 -8.61 14.29
C VAL A 106 -15.96 -8.75 15.81
N THR A 107 -17.13 -8.93 16.43
CA THR A 107 -17.29 -9.21 17.86
C THR A 107 -17.85 -10.62 18.07
N SER A 108 -17.91 -11.10 19.32
CA SER A 108 -18.50 -12.41 19.65
C SER A 108 -19.99 -12.52 19.27
N SER A 109 -20.67 -11.39 19.08
CA SER A 109 -22.07 -11.30 18.67
C SER A 109 -22.27 -10.98 17.20
N PHE A 110 -21.19 -10.84 16.41
CA PHE A 110 -21.26 -10.49 14.99
C PHE A 110 -21.93 -11.61 14.19
N LYS A 111 -22.95 -11.26 13.41
CA LYS A 111 -23.81 -12.17 12.65
C LYS A 111 -23.74 -11.88 11.16
N VAL A 112 -24.32 -12.80 10.39
CA VAL A 112 -24.45 -12.67 8.94
C VAL A 112 -25.29 -11.45 8.55
N GLU A 113 -26.28 -11.05 9.36
CA GLU A 113 -27.07 -9.85 9.09
C GLU A 113 -26.20 -8.58 9.22
N ASP A 114 -25.36 -8.49 10.25
CA ASP A 114 -24.40 -7.39 10.41
C ASP A 114 -23.44 -7.30 9.21
N LEU A 115 -23.00 -8.45 8.67
CA LEU A 115 -22.20 -8.48 7.44
C LEU A 115 -22.94 -7.92 6.22
N LYS A 116 -24.25 -8.20 6.08
CA LYS A 116 -25.04 -7.67 4.96
C LYS A 116 -25.30 -6.17 5.08
N GLU A 117 -25.42 -5.65 6.30
CA GLU A 117 -25.58 -4.21 6.54
C GLU A 117 -24.26 -3.46 6.27
N GLU A 118 -23.12 -4.12 6.49
CA GLU A 118 -21.79 -3.57 6.31
C GLU A 118 -21.17 -3.82 4.91
N LEU A 119 -21.88 -4.41 3.95
CA LEU A 119 -21.41 -4.59 2.57
C LEU A 119 -22.19 -3.71 1.60
#